data_AF-A0AA88KV97-F1
#
_entry.id   AF-A0AA88KV97-F1
#
_cell.length_a   1.000
_cell.length_b   1.000
_cell.length_c   1.000
_cell.angle_alpha   90.00
_cell.angle_beta   90.00
_cell.angle_gamma   90.00
#
_symmetry.space_group_name_H-M   'P 1'
#
loop_
_entity.id
_entity.type
_entity.pdbx_description
1 polymer ?
#
loop_
_entity_poly.entity_id
_entity_poly.type
_entity_poly.pdbx_seq_one_letter_code
_entity_poly.pdbx_strand_id
1 'polypeptide(L)' 'MSQQQLPEISIEDIQTDYWLVIDSKIVDFSEFIWKHPGGPSYLKEYLHKDATEKFHYFGHSERAMEMVNEMAIGVLKKDA' A
#
# COMPACT_ATOMS: atom_id res chain seq x y z
N MET A 1 0.22 6.52 -21.80
CA MET A 1 1.00 6.75 -20.57
C MET A 1 1.61 5.41 -20.19
N SER A 2 2.93 5.32 -20.04
CA SER A 2 3.56 4.05 -19.65
C SER A 2 3.09 3.69 -18.25
N GLN A 3 2.36 2.59 -18.13
CA GLN A 3 2.18 1.94 -16.83
C GLN A 3 3.58 1.56 -16.35
N GLN A 4 4.06 2.17 -15.26
CA GLN A 4 5.31 1.72 -14.66
C GLN A 4 5.13 0.27 -14.24
N GLN A 5 5.96 -0.60 -14.80
CA GLN A 5 5.99 -2.00 -14.39
C GLN A 5 6.70 -2.05 -13.04
N LEU A 6 5.91 -2.17 -11.97
CA LEU A 6 6.42 -2.37 -10.62
C LEU A 6 7.07 -3.77 -10.52
N PRO A 7 8.15 -3.91 -9.73
CA PRO A 7 8.75 -5.22 -9.49
C PRO A 7 7.79 -6.12 -8.71
N GLU A 8 7.85 -7.42 -8.97
CA GLU A 8 7.20 -8.41 -8.11
C GLU A 8 8.05 -8.63 -6.85
N ILE A 9 7.43 -8.55 -5.68
CA ILE A 9 8.09 -8.63 -4.38
C ILE A 9 7.37 -9.65 -3.50
N SER A 10 8.15 -10.49 -2.80
CA SER A 10 7.65 -11.38 -1.74
C SER A 10 7.52 -10.60 -0.44
N ILE A 11 6.55 -10.94 0.42
CA ILE A 11 6.39 -10.25 1.70
C ILE A 11 7.62 -10.38 2.60
N GLU A 12 8.38 -11.47 2.45
CA GLU A 12 9.62 -11.77 3.16
C GLU A 12 10.79 -10.87 2.73
N ASP A 13 10.70 -10.26 1.54
CA ASP A 13 11.75 -9.39 0.99
C ASP A 13 11.56 -7.92 1.38
N ILE A 14 10.45 -7.57 2.03
CA ILE A 14 10.13 -6.20 2.41
C ILE A 14 10.90 -5.82 3.68
N GLN A 15 11.76 -4.80 3.59
CA GLN A 15 12.66 -4.39 4.68
C GLN A 15 12.12 -3.26 5.57
N THR A 16 11.00 -2.65 5.19
CA THR A 16 10.34 -1.60 5.98
C THR A 16 9.33 -2.22 6.95
N ASP A 17 9.08 -1.58 8.10
CA ASP A 17 8.02 -2.00 9.04
C ASP A 17 6.69 -1.26 8.80
N TYR A 18 6.64 -0.37 7.81
CA TYR A 18 5.48 0.49 7.56
C TYR A 18 4.80 0.20 6.23
N TRP A 19 4.78 -1.06 5.80
CA TRP A 19 4.13 -1.44 4.56
C TRP A 19 2.72 -2.02 4.75
N LEU A 20 1.91 -1.83 3.71
CA LEU A 20 0.56 -2.37 3.54
C LEU A 20 0.41 -2.84 2.10
N VAL A 21 -0.49 -3.80 1.87
CA VAL A 21 -0.92 -4.19 0.52
C VAL A 21 -2.28 -3.56 0.20
N ILE A 22 -2.38 -2.90 -0.96
CA ILE A 22 -3.62 -2.32 -1.49
C ILE A 22 -3.73 -2.67 -2.98
N ASP A 23 -4.77 -3.40 -3.37
CA ASP A 23 -4.98 -3.90 -4.73
C ASP A 23 -3.73 -4.61 -5.30
N SER A 24 -3.18 -5.53 -4.51
CA SER A 24 -1.93 -6.25 -4.81
C SER A 24 -0.67 -5.37 -4.91
N LYS A 25 -0.73 -4.07 -4.63
CA LYS A 25 0.45 -3.20 -4.58
C LYS A 25 0.99 -3.14 -3.18
N ILE A 26 2.30 -3.30 -3.04
CA ILE A 26 3.02 -3.11 -1.78
C ILE A 26 3.41 -1.64 -1.70
N VAL A 27 3.00 -0.96 -0.64
CA VAL A 27 3.22 0.47 -0.44
C VAL A 27 3.91 0.69 0.89
N ASP A 28 5.00 1.46 0.89
CA ASP A 28 5.67 1.93 2.11
C ASP A 28 5.05 3.25 2.58
N PHE A 29 4.45 3.23 3.77
CA PHE A 29 3.80 4.38 4.39
C PHE A 29 4.67 5.09 5.43
N SER A 30 5.96 4.76 5.55
CA SER A 30 6.89 5.37 6.53
C SER A 30 6.83 6.90 6.53
N GLU A 31 6.82 7.52 5.35
CA GLU A 31 6.79 8.98 5.20
C GLU A 31 5.38 9.59 5.19
N PHE A 32 4.35 8.76 5.07
CA PHE A 32 2.95 9.17 4.96
C PHE A 32 2.13 8.93 6.23
N ILE A 33 2.61 8.12 7.16
CA ILE A 33 1.84 7.68 8.33
C ILE A 33 1.24 8.85 9.14
N TRP A 34 1.98 9.94 9.30
CA TRP A 34 1.52 11.15 10.02
C TRP A 34 0.73 12.12 9.15
N LYS A 35 0.77 11.95 7.83
CA LYS A 35 0.06 12.77 6.83
C LYS A 35 -1.28 12.14 6.43
N HIS A 36 -1.54 10.90 6.82
CA HIS A 36 -2.77 10.19 6.51
C HIS A 36 -3.99 10.91 7.11
N PRO A 37 -4.97 11.37 6.30
CA PRO A 37 -6.14 12.11 6.79
C PRO A 37 -7.01 11.34 7.78
N GLY A 38 -7.10 10.01 7.64
CA GLY A 38 -7.80 9.15 8.60
C GLY A 38 -7.06 9.00 9.94
N GLY A 39 -5.82 9.47 10.03
CA GLY A 39 -4.95 9.36 11.19
C GLY A 39 -4.04 8.13 11.16
N PRO A 40 -2.93 8.17 11.92
CA PRO A 40 -1.92 7.11 11.92
C PRO A 40 -2.42 5.80 12.54
N SER A 41 -3.42 5.84 13.43
CA SER A 41 -3.91 4.65 14.14
C SER A 41 -4.45 3.59 13.19
N TYR A 42 -5.18 3.98 12.15
CA TYR A 42 -5.72 3.04 11.17
C TYR A 42 -4.60 2.39 10.35
N LEU A 43 -3.56 3.12 9.93
CA LEU A 43 -2.45 2.49 9.23
C LEU A 43 -1.71 1.50 10.14
N LYS A 44 -1.50 1.86 11.41
CA LYS A 44 -0.81 1.01 12.40
C LYS A 44 -1.51 -0.33 12.67
N GLU A 45 -2.85 -0.35 12.65
CA GLU A 45 -3.64 -1.57 12.87
C GLU A 45 -3.44 -2.63 11.76
N TYR A 46 -3.17 -2.16 10.54
CA TYR A 46 -3.07 -3.00 9.35
C TYR A 46 -1.63 -3.20 8.86
N LEU A 47 -0.60 -2.70 9.57
CA LEU A 47 0.79 -2.91 9.18
C LEU A 47 1.09 -4.37 8.88
N HIS A 48 1.83 -4.59 7.79
CA HIS A 48 2.23 -5.89 7.27
C HIS A 48 1.08 -6.77 6.78
N LYS A 49 -0.06 -6.16 6.41
CA LYS A 49 -1.25 -6.88 5.93
C LYS A 49 -1.79 -6.30 4.63
N ASP A 50 -2.65 -7.10 4.00
CA ASP A 50 -3.55 -6.62 2.97
C ASP A 50 -4.68 -5.79 3.59
N ALA A 51 -4.72 -4.51 3.23
CA ALA A 51 -5.73 -3.54 3.66
C ALA A 51 -6.69 -3.16 2.53
N THR A 52 -6.69 -3.89 1.41
CA THR A 52 -7.50 -3.61 0.22
C THR A 52 -8.98 -3.47 0.55
N GLU A 53 -9.55 -4.44 1.27
CA GLU A 53 -10.97 -4.41 1.65
C GLU A 53 -11.29 -3.16 2.49
N LYS A 54 -10.42 -2.80 3.44
CA LYS A 54 -10.63 -1.64 4.30
C LYS A 54 -10.48 -0.33 3.56
N PHE A 55 -9.49 -0.23 2.68
CA PHE A 55 -9.29 0.94 1.83
C PHE A 55 -10.56 1.26 1.03
N HIS A 56 -11.14 0.23 0.38
CA HIS A 56 -12.39 0.38 -0.38
C HIS A 56 -13.61 0.59 0.52
N TYR A 57 -13.70 -0.08 1.68
CA TYR A 57 -14.78 0.09 2.65
C TYR A 57 -14.91 1.54 3.14
N PHE A 58 -13.78 2.21 3.41
CA PHE A 58 -13.79 3.61 3.82
C PHE A 58 -14.04 4.60 2.67
N GLY A 59 -14.16 4.13 1.43
CA GLY A 59 -14.53 4.96 0.28
C GLY A 59 -13.46 5.97 -0.09
N HIS A 60 -12.18 5.57 -0.08
CA HIS A 60 -11.08 6.42 -0.52
C HIS A 60 -11.29 6.89 -1.97
N SER A 61 -11.00 8.16 -2.23
CA SER A 61 -11.15 8.78 -3.55
C SER A 61 -10.19 8.21 -4.61
N GLU A 62 -10.49 8.42 -5.89
CA GLU A 62 -9.57 8.09 -6.99
C GLU A 62 -8.19 8.73 -6.80
N ARG A 63 -8.13 9.97 -6.29
CA ARG A 63 -6.86 10.64 -5.99
C ARG A 63 -6.05 9.90 -4.92
N ALA A 64 -6.71 9.32 -3.93
CA ALA A 64 -6.02 8.51 -2.92
C ALA A 64 -5.46 7.22 -3.54
N MET A 65 -6.17 6.63 -4.50
CA MET A 65 -5.68 5.47 -5.24
C MET A 65 -4.51 5.82 -6.18
N GLU A 66 -4.51 7.00 -6.78
CA GLU A 66 -3.34 7.52 -7.51
C GLU A 66 -2.13 7.67 -6.59
N MET A 67 -2.30 8.20 -5.37
CA MET A 67 -1.22 8.28 -4.40
C MET A 67 -0.69 6.89 -4.00
N VAL A 68 -1.57 5.90 -3.84
CA VAL A 68 -1.18 4.49 -3.64
C VAL A 68 -0.31 3.99 -4.80
N ASN A 69 -0.66 4.31 -6.04
CA ASN A 69 0.12 3.93 -7.21
C ASN A 69 1.49 4.64 -7.26
N GLU A 70 1.54 5.93 -6.88
CA GLU A 70 2.76 6.74 -6.83
C GLU A 70 3.71 6.27 -5.73
N MET A 71 3.19 5.81 -4.58
CA MET A 71 3.97 5.33 -3.44
C MET A 71 4.28 3.83 -3.47
N ALA A 72 3.72 3.09 -4.42
CA ALA A 72 3.93 1.65 -4.50
C ALA A 72 5.39 1.33 -4.81
N ILE A 73 5.99 0.47 -3.98
CA ILE A 73 7.37 -0.01 -4.14
C ILE A 73 7.44 -1.31 -4.95
N GLY A 74 6.30 -2.00 -5.11
CA GLY A 74 6.20 -3.24 -5.84
C GLY A 74 4.76 -3.75 -5.95
N VAL A 75 4.62 -4.90 -6.58
CA VAL A 75 3.39 -5.70 -6.60
C VAL A 75 3.66 -7.02 -5.90
N LEU A 76 2.69 -7.49 -5.12
CA LEU A 76 2.77 -8.76 -4.43
C LEU A 76 2.95 -9.88 -5.46
N LYS A 77 3.99 -10.68 -5.30
CA LYS A 77 4.22 -11.84 -6.13
C LYS A 77 3.05 -12.81 -5.96
N LYS A 78 2.40 -13.19 -7.06
CA LYS A 78 1.40 -14.25 -7.03
C LYS A 78 2.13 -15.58 -6.95
N ASP A 79 1.88 -16.33 -5.89
CA ASP A 79 2.32 -17.72 -5.84
C ASP A 79 1.70 -18.47 -7.03
N ALA A 80 2.57 -19.09 -7.83
CA ALA A 80 2.21 -19.82 -9.04
C ALA A 80 1.55 -21.16 -8.73
#